data_AF-A0AAD1Q601-F1
#
_entry.id   AF-A0AAD1Q601-F1
#
_cell.length_a   1.000
_cell.length_b   1.000
_cell.length_c   1.000
_cell.angle_alpha   90.00
_cell.angle_beta   90.00
_cell.angle_gamma   90.00
#
_symmetry.space_group_name_H-M   'P 1'
#
loop_
_entity.id
_entity.type
_entity.pdbx_description
1 polymer ?
#
loop_
_entity_poly.entity_id
_entity_poly.type
_entity_poly.pdbx_seq_one_letter_code
_entity_poly.pdbx_strand_id
1 'polypeptide(L)'
;MLGFFKGDDFNGGNVAPIQGQSNNLDAGSVHSKSAQNAITPDSPGSWTAYRAAPVVEQARAFTEEEADALTELEKDVRSKRKATKKSYEKLEKIGNHGTAINRHHEKYRRNEARNEKRIQGYKNTSAKYLHSLRPEYAKLGQGLEKAAAAADQAIANLMASL
;
A
#
# COMPACT_ATOMS: atom_id res chain seq x y z
N MET A 1 -25.54 -1.05 28.30
CA MET A 1 -25.90 -0.55 26.96
C MET A 1 -24.80 0.39 26.49
N LEU A 2 -24.28 0.12 25.30
CA LEU A 2 -23.05 0.71 24.75
C LEU A 2 -23.13 2.24 24.63
N GLY A 3 -22.23 2.92 25.33
CA GLY A 3 -21.68 4.20 24.88
C GLY A 3 -20.29 3.92 24.29
N PHE A 4 -20.12 4.07 22.98
CA PHE A 4 -18.81 4.04 22.33
C PHE A 4 -18.70 5.25 21.38
N PHE A 5 -17.83 6.17 21.80
CA PHE A 5 -17.01 7.14 21.07
C PHE A 5 -17.66 8.08 20.03
N LYS A 6 -17.74 9.33 20.49
CA LYS A 6 -17.59 10.55 19.70
C LYS A 6 -16.08 10.86 19.59
N GLY A 7 -15.63 11.29 18.41
CA GLY A 7 -14.26 11.72 18.09
C GLY A 7 -13.59 10.79 17.08
N ASP A 8 -12.95 11.22 16.01
CA ASP A 8 -12.78 12.51 15.37
C ASP A 8 -12.40 12.19 13.92
N ASP A 9 -12.77 13.06 12.98
CA ASP A 9 -12.06 13.31 11.72
C ASP A 9 -11.83 12.15 10.74
N PHE A 10 -12.91 11.55 10.22
CA PHE A 10 -12.83 11.03 8.85
C PHE A 10 -12.94 12.19 7.85
N ASN A 11 -11.89 13.02 7.77
CA ASN A 11 -11.72 13.93 6.63
C ASN A 11 -11.20 13.12 5.43
N GLY A 12 -12.00 12.15 4.98
CA GLY A 12 -11.74 11.35 3.80
C GLY A 12 -12.42 11.97 2.58
N GLY A 13 -11.82 13.01 2.01
CA GLY A 13 -12.34 13.59 0.77
C GLY A 13 -11.45 14.68 0.15
N ASN A 14 -10.55 14.25 -0.75
CA ASN A 14 -10.09 14.87 -2.02
C ASN A 14 -8.68 14.33 -2.34
N VAL A 15 -8.34 13.61 -3.42
CA VAL A 15 -8.94 13.23 -4.71
C VAL A 15 -9.23 14.37 -5.70
N ALA A 16 -8.64 14.23 -6.90
CA ALA A 16 -8.29 15.21 -7.95
C ALA A 16 -7.20 16.25 -7.54
N PRO A 17 -6.10 16.40 -8.32
CA PRO A 17 -4.94 17.19 -7.94
C PRO A 17 -5.25 18.69 -7.84
N ILE A 18 -4.67 19.31 -6.82
CA ILE A 18 -4.65 20.75 -6.59
C ILE A 18 -3.55 21.36 -7.47
N GLN A 19 -3.86 22.42 -8.22
CA GLN A 19 -2.83 23.23 -8.87
C GLN A 19 -1.86 23.76 -7.81
N GLY A 20 -0.58 23.35 -7.88
CA GLY A 20 0.51 23.90 -7.06
C GLY A 20 1.01 23.05 -5.88
N GLN A 21 0.53 21.81 -5.66
CA GLN A 21 1.02 20.98 -4.55
C GLN A 21 2.18 20.04 -4.93
N SER A 22 3.29 20.15 -4.20
CA SER A 22 4.48 19.29 -4.29
C SER A 22 4.29 17.96 -3.53
N ASN A 23 4.68 16.85 -4.17
CA ASN A 23 4.72 15.46 -3.69
C ASN A 23 4.58 15.25 -2.17
N ASN A 24 3.43 14.75 -1.72
CA ASN A 24 3.25 14.18 -0.37
C ASN A 24 3.88 12.78 -0.19
N LEU A 25 4.74 12.35 -1.12
CA LEU A 25 5.48 11.10 -1.00
C LEU A 25 6.79 11.37 -0.27
N ASP A 26 6.84 11.04 1.00
CA ASP A 26 8.09 11.05 1.76
C ASP A 26 8.99 9.90 1.33
N ALA A 27 10.13 10.22 0.70
CA ALA A 27 11.12 9.25 0.27
C ALA A 27 11.71 8.45 1.45
N GLY A 28 11.82 9.07 2.63
CA GLY A 28 12.30 8.40 3.84
C GLY A 28 11.37 7.27 4.27
N SER A 29 10.06 7.52 4.26
CA SER A 29 9.03 6.52 4.53
C SER A 29 9.07 5.33 3.56
N VAL A 30 9.21 5.60 2.24
CA VAL A 30 9.20 4.54 1.21
C VAL A 30 10.43 3.64 1.27
N HIS A 31 11.59 4.20 1.63
CA HIS A 31 12.85 3.46 1.70
C HIS A 31 13.21 2.98 3.12
N SER A 32 12.27 3.08 4.06
CA SER A 32 12.46 2.57 5.41
C SER A 32 12.71 1.06 5.41
N LYS A 33 13.60 0.61 6.30
CA LYS A 33 13.91 -0.82 6.45
C LYS A 33 12.68 -1.56 6.98
N SER A 34 12.46 -2.77 6.48
CA SER A 34 11.36 -3.61 6.96
C SER A 34 11.53 -4.06 8.41
N ALA A 35 12.77 -4.05 8.92
CA ALA A 35 13.12 -4.36 10.31
C ALA A 35 14.42 -3.65 10.69
N GLN A 36 14.62 -3.39 11.98
CA GLN A 36 15.82 -2.72 12.48
C GLN A 36 17.11 -3.52 12.20
N ASN A 37 17.01 -4.86 12.18
CA ASN A 37 18.11 -5.78 11.90
C ASN A 37 18.13 -6.29 10.44
N ALA A 38 17.42 -5.63 9.53
CA ALA A 38 17.42 -6.04 8.12
C ALA A 38 18.82 -5.95 7.52
N ILE A 39 19.28 -7.06 6.93
CA ILE A 39 20.58 -7.12 6.26
C ILE A 39 20.52 -6.23 5.00
N THR A 40 21.33 -5.18 5.01
CA THR A 40 21.38 -4.11 4.00
C THR A 40 22.84 -3.65 3.86
N PRO A 41 23.24 -2.94 2.78
CA PRO A 41 24.62 -2.49 2.63
C PRO A 41 25.13 -1.62 3.80
N ASP A 42 24.24 -0.85 4.42
CA ASP A 42 24.51 -0.01 5.60
C ASP A 42 24.30 -0.74 6.93
N SER A 43 23.82 -1.98 6.91
CA SER A 43 23.74 -2.89 8.07
C SER A 43 23.97 -4.34 7.61
N PRO A 44 25.22 -4.73 7.33
CA PRO A 44 25.54 -6.01 6.67
C PRO A 44 25.40 -7.24 7.57
N GLY A 45 25.02 -7.07 8.83
CA GLY A 45 25.00 -8.15 9.82
C GLY A 45 26.40 -8.47 10.38
N SER A 46 26.54 -9.62 11.02
CA SER A 46 27.81 -10.08 11.60
C SER A 46 28.59 -10.96 10.62
N TRP A 47 29.90 -10.72 10.53
CA TRP A 47 30.84 -11.56 9.77
C TRP A 47 31.52 -12.63 10.62
N THR A 48 31.12 -12.78 11.88
CA THR A 48 31.68 -13.77 12.81
C THR A 48 31.36 -15.19 12.33
N ALA A 49 32.39 -16.04 12.21
CA ALA A 49 32.22 -17.43 11.84
C ALA A 49 31.84 -18.31 13.03
N TYR A 50 30.94 -19.27 12.82
CA TYR A 50 30.65 -20.32 13.79
C TYR A 50 31.83 -21.31 13.87
N ARG A 51 32.31 -21.60 15.08
CA ARG A 51 33.26 -22.68 15.37
C ARG A 51 32.76 -23.48 16.57
N ALA A 52 32.63 -24.79 16.40
CA ALA A 52 32.20 -25.69 17.47
C ALA A 52 33.35 -26.07 18.43
N ALA A 53 34.59 -25.93 17.97
CA ALA A 53 35.79 -26.22 18.74
C ALA A 53 36.82 -25.08 18.55
N PRO A 54 37.68 -24.81 19.54
CA PRO A 54 38.76 -23.84 19.43
C PRO A 54 39.79 -24.27 18.37
N VAL A 55 40.54 -23.30 17.87
CA VAL A 55 41.63 -23.55 16.93
C VAL A 55 42.85 -24.06 17.69
N VAL A 56 43.47 -25.12 17.18
CA VAL A 56 44.76 -25.61 17.68
C VAL A 56 45.85 -24.85 16.95
N GLU A 57 46.45 -23.87 17.62
CA GLU A 57 47.39 -22.91 16.99
C GLU A 57 48.78 -23.48 16.73
N GLN A 58 49.18 -24.51 17.48
CA GLN A 58 50.48 -25.16 17.39
C GLN A 58 50.32 -26.69 17.56
N ALA A 59 51.24 -27.46 16.99
CA ALA A 59 51.22 -28.91 17.12
C ALA A 59 51.39 -29.34 18.59
N ARG A 60 50.53 -30.24 19.07
CA ARG A 60 50.61 -30.83 20.41
C ARG A 60 50.12 -32.28 20.40
N ALA A 61 50.53 -33.06 21.39
CA ALA A 61 49.91 -34.34 21.68
C ALA A 61 48.58 -34.13 22.43
N PHE A 62 47.62 -35.01 22.17
CA PHE A 62 46.36 -35.09 22.90
C PHE A 62 46.36 -36.33 23.78
N THR A 63 45.71 -36.25 24.95
CA THR A 63 45.47 -37.44 25.78
C THR A 63 44.29 -38.25 25.22
N GLU A 64 44.13 -39.49 25.69
CA GLU A 64 43.02 -40.35 25.28
C GLU A 64 41.67 -39.75 25.70
N GLU A 65 41.58 -39.16 26.90
CA GLU A 65 40.37 -38.49 27.38
C GLU A 65 40.01 -37.27 26.54
N GLU A 66 40.99 -36.51 26.07
CA GLU A 66 40.77 -35.38 25.15
C GLU A 66 40.23 -35.88 23.79
N ALA A 67 40.74 -37.00 23.28
CA ALA A 67 40.29 -37.58 22.02
C ALA A 67 38.85 -38.13 22.12
N ASP A 68 38.50 -38.78 23.23
CA ASP A 68 37.14 -39.25 23.50
C ASP A 68 36.15 -38.09 23.63
N ALA A 69 36.54 -37.01 24.32
CA ALA A 69 35.73 -35.80 24.42
C ALA A 69 35.48 -35.16 23.04
N LEU A 70 36.50 -35.13 22.17
CA LEU A 70 36.36 -34.64 20.79
C LEU A 70 35.44 -35.54 19.95
N THR A 71 35.44 -36.84 20.20
CA THR A 71 34.55 -37.81 19.53
C THR A 71 33.09 -37.56 19.89
N GLU A 72 32.79 -37.30 21.16
CA GLU A 72 31.43 -36.94 21.58
C GLU A 72 30.99 -35.57 21.04
N LEU A 73 31.89 -34.59 21.01
CA LEU A 73 31.63 -33.29 20.39
C LEU A 73 31.35 -33.43 18.88
N GLU A 74 32.09 -34.28 18.16
CA GLU A 74 31.83 -34.55 16.74
C GLU A 74 30.41 -35.08 16.51
N LYS A 75 29.96 -36.04 17.31
CA LYS A 75 28.61 -36.62 17.20
C LYS A 75 27.54 -35.56 17.40
N ASP A 76 27.69 -34.72 18.43
CA ASP A 76 26.76 -33.62 18.70
C ASP A 76 26.74 -32.59 17.56
N VAL A 77 27.92 -32.14 17.11
CA VAL A 77 28.05 -31.20 15.99
C VAL A 77 27.47 -31.77 14.70
N ARG A 78 27.64 -33.06 14.44
CA ARG A 78 27.07 -33.75 13.27
C ARG A 78 25.54 -33.76 13.32
N SER A 79 24.96 -33.97 14.50
CA SER A 79 23.50 -33.88 14.71
C SER A 79 23.01 -32.45 14.48
N LYS A 80 23.64 -31.47 15.14
CA LYS A 80 23.34 -30.04 15.00
C LYS A 80 23.45 -29.58 13.55
N ARG A 81 24.48 -30.00 12.80
CA ARG A 81 24.67 -29.67 11.37
C ARG A 81 23.42 -30.00 10.55
N LYS A 82 22.82 -31.18 10.73
CA LYS A 82 21.62 -31.59 9.98
C LYS A 82 20.42 -30.72 10.33
N ALA A 83 20.20 -30.47 11.62
CA ALA A 83 19.13 -29.61 12.10
C ALA A 83 19.31 -28.17 11.59
N THR A 84 20.52 -27.62 11.70
CA THR A 84 20.86 -26.27 11.25
C THR A 84 20.65 -26.09 9.75
N LYS A 85 21.08 -27.05 8.92
CA LYS A 85 20.78 -27.01 7.46
C LYS A 85 19.29 -26.87 7.22
N LYS A 86 18.49 -27.76 7.83
CA LYS A 86 17.03 -27.74 7.69
C LYS A 86 16.44 -26.42 8.18
N SER A 87 16.92 -25.89 9.30
CA SER A 87 16.43 -24.62 9.85
C SER A 87 16.71 -23.46 8.92
N TYR A 88 17.94 -23.31 8.41
CA TYR A 88 18.27 -22.23 7.46
C TYR A 88 17.46 -22.30 6.17
N GLU A 89 17.27 -23.49 5.59
CA GLU A 89 16.41 -23.67 4.41
C GLU A 89 14.94 -23.26 4.69
N LYS A 90 14.45 -23.49 5.90
CA LYS A 90 13.08 -23.09 6.29
C LYS A 90 12.99 -21.58 6.52
N LEU A 91 13.99 -20.98 7.17
CA LEU A 91 14.08 -19.53 7.34
C LEU A 91 14.11 -18.80 5.99
N GLU A 92 14.89 -19.30 5.04
CA GLU A 92 14.91 -18.79 3.66
C GLU A 92 13.52 -18.83 3.02
N LYS A 93 12.82 -19.97 3.10
CA LYS A 93 11.47 -20.12 2.55
C LYS A 93 10.47 -19.18 3.22
N ILE A 94 10.52 -19.04 4.55
CA ILE A 94 9.67 -18.09 5.29
C ILE A 94 9.93 -16.67 4.80
N GLY A 95 11.20 -16.26 4.66
CA GLY A 95 11.56 -14.94 4.13
C GLY A 95 11.03 -14.72 2.70
N ASN A 96 11.13 -15.74 1.84
CA ASN A 96 10.61 -15.69 0.48
C ASN A 96 9.07 -15.56 0.47
N HIS A 97 8.37 -16.26 1.37
CA HIS A 97 6.91 -16.12 1.52
C HIS A 97 6.53 -14.70 1.98
N GLY A 98 7.23 -14.15 2.97
CA GLY A 98 7.02 -12.76 3.40
C GLY A 98 7.24 -11.75 2.26
N THR A 99 8.28 -11.95 1.45
CA THR A 99 8.56 -11.12 0.27
C THR A 99 7.43 -11.20 -0.75
N ALA A 100 6.89 -12.39 -1.01
CA ALA A 100 5.76 -12.57 -1.92
C ALA A 100 4.49 -11.86 -1.41
N ILE A 101 4.18 -11.96 -0.12
CA ILE A 101 3.05 -11.27 0.51
C ILE A 101 3.17 -9.76 0.29
N ASN A 102 4.32 -9.17 0.60
CA ASN A 102 4.55 -7.73 0.41
C ASN A 102 4.42 -7.32 -1.05
N ARG A 103 4.94 -8.12 -1.99
CA ARG A 103 4.76 -7.88 -3.43
C ARG A 103 3.28 -7.85 -3.83
N HIS A 104 2.49 -8.80 -3.33
CA HIS A 104 1.05 -8.85 -3.62
C HIS A 104 0.30 -7.68 -3.01
N HIS A 105 0.63 -7.29 -1.78
CA HIS A 105 0.06 -6.12 -1.12
C HIS A 105 0.33 -4.84 -1.90
N GLU A 106 1.58 -4.62 -2.33
CA GLU A 106 1.94 -3.46 -3.14
C GLU A 106 1.24 -3.45 -4.50
N LYS A 107 1.03 -4.61 -5.12
CA LYS A 107 0.23 -4.72 -6.35
C LYS A 107 -1.24 -4.35 -6.09
N TYR A 108 -1.81 -4.78 -4.97
CA TYR A 108 -3.16 -4.42 -4.56
C TYR A 108 -3.28 -2.91 -4.34
N ARG A 109 -2.38 -2.28 -3.56
CA ARG A 109 -2.36 -0.82 -3.32
C ARG A 109 -2.37 -0.02 -4.63
N ARG A 110 -1.55 -0.42 -5.61
CA ARG A 110 -1.51 0.23 -6.94
C ARG A 110 -2.82 0.08 -7.70
N ASN A 111 -3.47 -1.08 -7.60
CA ASN A 111 -4.74 -1.33 -8.28
C ASN A 111 -5.87 -0.52 -7.65
N GLU A 112 -5.95 -0.46 -6.32
CA GLU A 112 -6.90 0.40 -5.60
C GLU A 112 -6.74 1.87 -6.02
N ALA A 113 -5.51 2.39 -5.99
CA ALA A 113 -5.24 3.77 -6.43
C ALA A 113 -5.66 4.03 -7.88
N ARG A 114 -5.48 3.05 -8.79
CA ARG A 114 -5.93 3.14 -10.18
C ARG A 114 -7.45 3.14 -10.29
N ASN A 115 -8.13 2.30 -9.51
CA ASN A 115 -9.59 2.22 -9.50
C ASN A 115 -10.19 3.54 -9.00
N GLU A 116 -9.66 4.11 -7.92
CA GLU A 116 -10.09 5.41 -7.40
C GLU A 116 -9.94 6.51 -8.46
N LYS A 117 -8.78 6.57 -9.13
CA LYS A 117 -8.58 7.51 -10.25
C LYS A 117 -9.65 7.37 -11.34
N ARG A 118 -10.01 6.13 -11.71
CA ARG A 118 -11.03 5.88 -12.74
C ARG A 118 -12.42 6.32 -12.30
N ILE A 119 -12.82 5.99 -11.07
CA ILE A 119 -14.09 6.40 -10.48
C ILE A 119 -14.22 7.92 -10.55
N GLN A 120 -13.16 8.63 -10.23
CA GLN A 120 -13.13 10.09 -10.22
C GLN A 120 -13.12 10.67 -11.63
N GLY A 121 -12.45 10.00 -12.57
CA GLY A 121 -12.56 10.29 -14.00
C GLY A 121 -14.00 10.18 -14.51
N TYR A 122 -14.74 9.14 -14.09
CA TYR A 122 -16.15 8.98 -14.45
C TYR A 122 -17.01 10.10 -13.85
N LYS A 123 -16.85 10.39 -12.55
CA LYS A 123 -17.54 11.51 -11.88
C LYS A 123 -17.29 12.84 -12.61
N ASN A 124 -16.03 13.14 -12.95
CA ASN A 124 -15.66 14.35 -13.67
C ASN A 124 -16.28 14.41 -15.07
N THR A 125 -16.28 13.30 -15.80
CA THR A 125 -16.88 13.23 -17.14
C THR A 125 -18.38 13.49 -17.09
N SER A 126 -19.09 12.86 -16.14
CA SER A 126 -20.52 13.11 -15.92
C SER A 126 -20.78 14.56 -15.53
N ALA A 127 -19.97 15.15 -14.64
CA ALA A 127 -20.10 16.54 -14.25
C ALA A 127 -19.93 17.50 -15.45
N LYS A 128 -18.90 17.28 -16.29
CA LYS A 128 -18.71 18.05 -17.52
C LYS A 128 -19.89 17.95 -18.47
N TYR A 129 -20.43 16.74 -18.65
CA TYR A 129 -21.61 16.51 -19.49
C TYR A 129 -22.83 17.26 -18.95
N LEU A 130 -23.15 17.13 -17.66
CA LEU A 130 -24.25 17.88 -17.04
C LEU A 130 -24.08 19.39 -17.18
N HIS A 131 -22.86 19.91 -17.04
CA HIS A 131 -22.57 21.33 -17.29
C HIS A 131 -22.82 21.73 -18.76
N SER A 132 -22.47 20.87 -19.72
CA SER A 132 -22.69 21.15 -21.15
C SER A 132 -24.17 21.22 -21.54
N LEU A 133 -25.07 20.54 -20.82
CA LEU A 133 -26.52 20.60 -21.07
C LEU A 133 -27.20 21.87 -20.55
N ARG A 134 -26.56 22.61 -19.63
CA ARG A 134 -27.16 23.79 -18.98
C ARG A 134 -27.71 24.83 -19.97
N PRO A 135 -27.02 25.20 -21.07
CA PRO A 135 -27.55 26.16 -22.03
C PRO A 135 -28.81 25.66 -22.75
N GLU A 136 -28.91 24.37 -23.06
CA GLU A 136 -30.08 23.80 -23.71
C GLU A 136 -31.29 23.77 -22.78
N TYR A 137 -31.10 23.37 -21.52
CA TYR A 137 -32.14 23.46 -20.49
C TYR A 137 -32.61 24.91 -20.29
N ALA A 138 -31.70 25.89 -20.31
CA ALA A 138 -32.07 27.30 -20.23
C ALA A 138 -32.94 27.74 -21.42
N LYS A 139 -32.62 27.28 -22.65
CA LYS A 139 -33.44 27.55 -23.84
C LYS A 139 -34.85 26.94 -23.74
N LEU A 140 -34.97 25.73 -23.19
CA LEU A 140 -36.28 25.08 -22.99
C LEU A 140 -37.17 25.92 -22.05
N GLY A 141 -36.62 26.43 -20.95
CA GLY A 141 -37.35 27.32 -20.04
C GLY A 141 -37.80 28.62 -20.72
N GLN A 142 -36.89 29.30 -21.41
CA GLN A 142 -37.22 30.53 -22.16
C GLN A 142 -38.28 30.31 -23.25
N GLY A 143 -38.27 29.14 -23.89
CA GLY A 143 -39.29 28.77 -24.89
C GLY A 143 -40.69 28.66 -24.28
N LEU A 144 -40.79 28.05 -23.10
CA LEU A 144 -42.06 27.92 -22.37
C LEU A 144 -42.59 29.28 -21.91
N GLU A 145 -41.74 30.15 -21.38
CA GLU A 145 -42.11 31.52 -20.99
C GLU A 145 -42.63 32.33 -22.18
N LYS A 146 -41.96 32.24 -23.34
CA LYS A 146 -42.42 32.90 -24.58
C LYS A 146 -43.79 32.40 -25.03
N ALA A 147 -44.04 31.09 -24.94
CA ALA A 147 -45.33 30.50 -25.30
C ALA A 147 -46.45 30.97 -24.35
N ALA A 148 -46.17 31.02 -23.04
CA ALA A 148 -47.12 31.52 -22.04
C ALA A 148 -47.46 33.00 -22.29
N ALA A 149 -46.46 33.86 -22.50
CA ALA A 149 -46.67 35.28 -22.78
C ALA A 149 -47.48 35.50 -24.07
N ALA A 150 -47.24 34.71 -25.12
CA ALA A 150 -48.01 34.77 -26.36
C ALA A 150 -49.48 34.37 -26.15
N ALA A 151 -49.75 33.36 -25.31
CA ALA A 151 -51.10 32.96 -24.96
C ALA A 151 -51.82 34.04 -24.14
N ASP A 152 -51.16 34.62 -23.14
CA ASP A 152 -51.72 35.71 -22.32
C ASP A 152 -52.03 36.95 -23.18
N GLN A 153 -51.14 37.30 -24.11
CA GLN A 153 -51.37 38.39 -25.06
C GLN A 153 -52.57 38.11 -25.98
N ALA A 154 -52.71 36.87 -26.48
CA ALA A 154 -53.86 36.49 -27.30
C ALA A 154 -55.17 36.56 -26.51
N ILE A 155 -55.18 36.13 -25.25
CA ILE A 155 -56.34 36.25 -24.35
C ILE A 155 -56.68 37.73 -24.11
N ALA A 156 -55.69 38.56 -23.79
CA ALA A 156 -55.90 39.98 -23.54
C ALA A 156 -56.49 40.70 -24.77
N ASN A 157 -55.98 40.40 -25.97
CA ASN A 157 -56.50 40.96 -27.22
C ASN A 157 -57.96 40.54 -27.46
N LEU A 158 -58.31 39.29 -27.17
CA LEU A 158 -59.68 38.79 -27.33
C LEU A 158 -60.64 39.47 -26.34
N MET A 159 -60.22 39.65 -25.09
CA MET A 159 -60.98 40.36 -24.06
C MET A 159 -61.15 41.85 -24.37
N ALA A 160 -60.17 42.50 -24.99
CA ALA A 160 -60.26 43.91 -25.41
C ALA A 160 -61.17 44.13 -26.64
N SER A 161 -61.52 43.05 -27.36
CA SER A 161 -62.40 43.08 -28.54
C SER A 161 -63.87 42.76 -28.25
N LEU A 162 -64.18 42.42 -26.99
CA LEU A 162 -65.53 42.19 -26.46
C LEU A 162 -66.06 43.47 -25.79
#